data_AF-A0A7K3WSP7-F1
#
_entry.id   AF-A0A7K3WSP7-F1
#
_cell.length_a   1.000
_cell.length_b   1.000
_cell.length_c   1.000
_cell.angle_alpha   90.00
_cell.angle_beta   90.00
_cell.angle_gamma   90.00
#
_symmetry.space_group_name_H-M   'P 1'
#
loop_
_entity.id
_entity.type
_entity.pdbx_description
1 polymer ?
#
loop_
_entity_poly.entity_id
_entity_poly.type
_entity_poly.pdbx_seq_one_letter_code
_entity_poly.pdbx_strand_id
1 'polypeptide(L)'
;MAVNNLLDTSTVSLSDIIGNGKTYTVPPYQRDYSWKKDQWEDLWNDILAISETGNVHYMGSIVLQNMGDKKYNVIDGPQRFSTLTIIVLAVIRS
;
A
#
# COMPACT_ATOMS: atom_id res chain seq x y z
N MET A 1 9.53 3.12 -33.53
CA MET A 1 9.23 4.00 -32.38
C MET A 1 8.50 3.16 -31.38
N ALA A 2 9.18 2.78 -30.29
CA ALA A 2 8.67 1.79 -29.34
C ALA A 2 7.51 2.36 -28.52
N VAL A 3 6.50 1.52 -28.29
CA VAL A 3 5.40 1.78 -27.38
C VAL A 3 6.00 1.92 -25.99
N ASN A 4 6.07 3.15 -25.47
CA ASN A 4 6.40 3.38 -24.07
C ASN A 4 5.31 2.70 -23.24
N ASN A 5 5.68 1.71 -22.41
CA ASN A 5 4.78 1.13 -21.42
C ASN A 5 4.38 2.24 -20.44
N LEU A 6 3.23 2.89 -20.71
CA LEU A 6 2.69 3.97 -19.90
C LEU A 6 2.23 3.50 -18.51
N LEU A 7 2.03 2.18 -18.34
CA LEU A 7 1.62 1.55 -17.11
C LEU A 7 2.40 0.24 -16.94
N ASP A 8 3.14 0.11 -15.84
CA ASP A 8 3.73 -1.15 -15.40
C ASP A 8 2.88 -1.67 -14.22
N THR A 9 2.39 -2.89 -14.33
CA THR A 9 1.51 -3.51 -13.32
C THR A 9 2.09 -4.84 -12.91
N SER A 10 2.29 -5.01 -11.62
CA SER A 10 2.75 -6.26 -11.02
C SER A 10 1.98 -6.54 -9.74
N THR A 11 1.71 -7.82 -9.49
CA THR A 11 1.20 -8.28 -8.21
C THR A 11 2.40 -8.52 -7.30
N VAL A 12 2.46 -7.80 -6.19
CA VAL A 12 3.54 -7.88 -5.20
C VAL A 12 2.96 -8.02 -3.81
N SER A 13 3.71 -8.62 -2.89
CA SER A 13 3.31 -8.70 -1.49
C SER A 13 3.59 -7.39 -0.75
N LEU A 14 2.96 -7.20 0.42
CA LEU A 14 3.26 -6.05 1.27
C LEU A 14 4.74 -6.04 1.72
N SER A 15 5.32 -7.21 1.99
CA SER A 15 6.75 -7.35 2.32
C SER A 15 7.66 -6.87 1.19
N ASP A 16 7.32 -7.14 -0.07
CA ASP A 16 8.09 -6.67 -1.22
C ASP A 16 8.05 -5.14 -1.36
N ILE A 17 6.98 -4.50 -0.89
CA ILE A 17 6.83 -3.04 -0.92
C ILE A 17 7.62 -2.39 0.20
N ILE A 18 7.52 -2.90 1.44
CA ILE A 18 8.14 -2.28 2.61
C ILE A 18 9.66 -2.56 2.68
N GLY A 19 10.09 -3.75 2.22
CA GLY A 19 11.48 -4.21 2.35
C GLY A 19 12.43 -3.84 1.20
N ASN A 20 11.98 -3.11 0.18
CA ASN A 20 12.75 -2.91 -1.06
C ASN A 20 13.67 -1.67 -1.07
N GLY A 21 13.78 -0.95 0.05
CA GLY A 21 14.61 0.26 0.16
C GLY A 21 14.14 1.45 -0.68
N LYS A 22 12.86 1.47 -1.09
CA LYS A 22 12.21 2.61 -1.75
C LYS A 22 11.48 3.47 -0.71
N THR A 23 11.28 4.74 -1.04
CA THR A 23 10.51 5.70 -0.23
C THR A 23 9.19 6.00 -0.92
N TYR A 24 8.09 5.84 -0.19
CA TYR A 24 6.74 6.11 -0.67
C TYR A 24 6.19 7.36 0.02
N THR A 25 5.75 8.34 -0.77
CA THR A 25 5.25 9.63 -0.28
C THR A 25 3.82 9.84 -0.74
N VAL A 26 2.94 10.26 0.18
CA VAL A 26 1.59 10.72 -0.15
C VAL A 26 1.69 12.20 -0.53
N PRO A 27 1.33 12.61 -1.77
CA PRO A 27 1.45 14.01 -2.18
C PRO A 27 0.49 14.95 -1.43
N PRO A 28 0.85 16.23 -1.21
CA PRO A 28 0.08 17.16 -0.39
C PRO A 28 -1.27 17.58 -1.01
N TYR A 29 -1.47 17.35 -2.30
CA TYR A 29 -2.73 17.66 -3.00
C TYR A 29 -3.78 16.54 -2.88
N GLN A 30 -3.47 15.44 -2.19
CA GLN A 30 -4.46 14.40 -1.91
C GLN A 30 -5.38 14.80 -0.76
N ARG A 31 -6.55 14.17 -0.71
CA ARG A 31 -7.50 14.37 0.39
C ARG A 31 -6.91 13.86 1.69
N ASP A 32 -7.29 14.51 2.78
CA ASP A 32 -6.98 14.05 4.12
C ASP A 32 -7.47 12.61 4.35
N TYR A 33 -6.83 11.95 5.31
CA TYR A 33 -7.21 10.62 5.73
C TYR A 33 -8.66 10.62 6.24
N SER A 34 -9.52 9.82 5.62
CA SER A 34 -10.97 9.85 5.87
C SER A 34 -11.56 8.49 6.27
N TRP A 35 -10.74 7.44 6.32
CA TRP A 35 -11.17 6.14 6.85
C TRP A 35 -11.57 6.31 8.32
N LYS A 36 -12.70 5.69 8.64
CA LYS A 36 -13.32 5.63 9.96
C LYS A 36 -13.30 4.18 10.44
N LYS A 37 -13.91 3.96 11.60
CA LYS A 37 -13.96 2.67 12.28
C LYS A 37 -14.37 1.52 11.36
N ASP A 38 -15.42 1.69 10.57
CA ASP A 38 -15.92 0.63 9.69
C ASP A 38 -14.85 0.16 8.69
N GLN A 39 -14.12 1.10 8.04
CA GLN A 39 -13.05 0.74 7.12
C GLN A 39 -11.85 0.09 7.82
N TRP A 40 -11.58 0.48 9.07
CA TRP A 40 -10.54 -0.16 9.88
C TRP A 40 -10.93 -1.58 10.28
N GLU A 41 -12.17 -1.80 10.66
CA GLU A 41 -12.72 -3.11 11.00
C GLU A 41 -12.68 -4.05 9.79
N ASP A 42 -13.08 -3.57 8.61
CA ASP A 42 -12.99 -4.32 7.36
C ASP A 42 -11.54 -4.76 7.08
N LEU A 43 -10.59 -3.81 7.09
CA LEU A 43 -9.17 -4.13 6.86
C LEU A 43 -8.63 -5.12 7.89
N TRP A 44 -9.02 -4.95 9.16
CA TRP A 44 -8.57 -5.83 10.23
C TRP A 44 -9.11 -7.25 10.07
N ASN A 45 -10.38 -7.39 9.72
CA ASN A 45 -11.00 -8.69 9.45
C ASN A 45 -10.35 -9.40 8.26
N ASP A 46 -9.99 -8.67 7.19
CA ASP A 46 -9.26 -9.26 6.06
C ASP A 46 -7.89 -9.79 6.49
N ILE A 47 -7.16 -9.06 7.35
CA ILE A 47 -5.86 -9.51 7.89
C ILE A 47 -6.03 -10.77 8.76
N LEU A 48 -7.04 -10.82 9.62
CA LEU A 48 -7.33 -12.00 10.44
C LEU A 48 -7.65 -13.22 9.58
N ALA A 49 -8.48 -13.05 8.54
CA ALA A 49 -8.84 -14.12 7.63
C ALA A 49 -7.62 -14.72 6.89
N ILE A 50 -6.63 -13.89 6.53
CA ILE A 50 -5.35 -14.36 5.97
C ILE A 50 -4.60 -15.22 6.98
N SER A 51 -4.55 -14.78 8.25
CA SER A 51 -3.84 -15.49 9.31
C SER A 51 -4.46 -16.87 9.61
N GLU A 52 -5.78 -17.01 9.50
CA GLU A 52 -6.48 -18.26 9.79
C GLU A 52 -6.41 -19.26 8.62
N THR A 53 -6.52 -18.76 7.39
CA THR A 53 -6.60 -19.62 6.19
C THR A 53 -5.25 -19.91 5.54
N GLY A 54 -4.24 -19.06 5.78
CA GLY A 54 -2.95 -19.10 5.08
C GLY A 54 -3.04 -18.77 3.59
N ASN A 55 -4.22 -18.35 3.10
CA ASN A 55 -4.44 -18.05 1.69
C ASN A 55 -4.00 -16.63 1.34
N VAL A 56 -3.57 -16.45 0.10
CA VAL A 56 -3.28 -15.11 -0.44
C VAL A 56 -4.59 -14.35 -0.63
N HIS A 57 -4.70 -13.19 0.01
CA HIS A 57 -5.84 -12.28 -0.16
C HIS A 57 -5.43 -11.07 -1.01
N TYR A 58 -6.28 -10.73 -1.98
CA TYR A 58 -6.07 -9.54 -2.81
C TYR A 58 -6.49 -8.28 -2.06
N MET A 59 -5.52 -7.53 -1.56
CA MET A 59 -5.73 -6.29 -0.79
C MET A 59 -6.10 -5.07 -1.63
N GLY A 60 -6.29 -5.22 -2.95
CA GLY A 60 -6.54 -4.12 -3.88
C GLY A 60 -5.26 -3.50 -4.48
N SER A 61 -5.44 -2.67 -5.49
CA SER A 61 -4.35 -2.02 -6.24
C SER A 61 -3.90 -0.70 -5.61
N ILE A 62 -2.61 -0.39 -5.71
CA ILE A 62 -2.06 0.95 -5.45
C ILE A 62 -1.48 1.50 -6.76
N VAL A 63 -1.63 2.80 -6.99
CA VAL A 63 -1.00 3.45 -8.15
C VAL A 63 0.18 4.26 -7.66
N LEU A 64 1.34 4.01 -8.26
CA LEU A 64 2.59 4.65 -7.89
C LEU A 64 3.12 5.46 -9.07
N GLN A 65 3.58 6.68 -8.80
CA GLN A 65 4.31 7.50 -9.75
C GLN A 65 5.79 7.48 -9.36
N ASN A 66 6.66 7.02 -10.27
CA ASN A 66 8.11 7.05 -10.07
C ASN A 66 8.62 8.49 -10.15
N MET A 67 9.28 8.95 -9.09
CA MET A 67 9.86 10.30 -8.97
C MET A 67 11.38 10.32 -9.18
N GLY A 68 11.99 9.17 -9.52
CA GLY A 68 13.45 8.99 -9.56
C GLY A 68 14.04 8.61 -8.21
N ASP A 69 15.29 8.16 -8.18
CA ASP A 69 16.08 7.89 -6.97
C ASP A 69 15.35 7.05 -5.89
N LYS A 70 14.65 6.00 -6.32
CA LYS A 70 13.85 5.09 -5.46
C LYS A 70 12.72 5.80 -4.70
N LYS A 71 12.30 7.00 -5.11
CA LYS A 71 11.17 7.74 -4.55
C LYS A 71 9.93 7.52 -5.42
N TYR A 72 8.81 7.28 -4.75
CA TYR A 72 7.52 7.05 -5.40
C TYR A 72 6.45 7.87 -4.72
N ASN A 73 5.61 8.52 -5.52
CA ASN A 73 4.38 9.12 -5.03
C ASN A 73 3.26 8.09 -5.07
N VAL A 74 2.50 7.97 -3.99
CA VAL A 74 1.28 7.14 -3.93
C VAL A 74 0.13 7.97 -4.49
N ILE A 75 -0.35 7.63 -5.69
CA ILE A 75 -1.38 8.38 -6.42
C ILE A 75 -2.79 7.84 -6.10
N ASP A 76 -2.93 6.55 -5.87
CA ASP A 76 -4.19 5.90 -5.50
C ASP A 76 -3.97 4.80 -4.45
N GLY A 77 -5.01 4.50 -3.66
CA GLY A 77 -4.95 3.69 -2.46
C GLY A 77 -4.20 4.29 -1.25
N PRO A 78 -4.07 5.63 -1.08
CA PRO A 78 -3.22 6.20 -0.03
C PRO A 78 -3.68 5.86 1.39
N GLN A 79 -4.99 5.74 1.64
CA GLN A 79 -5.52 5.49 2.98
C GLN A 79 -5.25 4.05 3.44
N ARG A 80 -5.50 3.06 2.58
CA ARG A 80 -5.16 1.65 2.87
C ARG A 80 -3.66 1.49 3.08
N PHE A 81 -2.85 2.05 2.18
CA PHE A 81 -1.40 1.98 2.26
C PHE A 81 -0.86 2.61 3.56
N SER A 82 -1.39 3.78 3.94
CA SER A 82 -1.01 4.45 5.18
C SER A 82 -1.40 3.65 6.42
N THR A 83 -2.60 3.08 6.44
CA THR A 83 -3.11 2.27 7.57
C THR A 83 -2.27 1.01 7.78
N LEU A 84 -1.98 0.28 6.70
CA LEU A 84 -1.09 -0.88 6.74
C LEU A 84 0.31 -0.50 7.25
N THR A 85 0.85 0.63 6.79
CA THR A 85 2.15 1.13 7.25
C THR A 85 2.14 1.42 8.76
N ILE A 86 1.09 2.05 9.28
CA ILE A 86 0.94 2.32 10.72
C ILE A 86 0.88 1.02 11.52
N ILE A 87 0.12 0.02 11.06
CA ILE A 87 0.06 -1.31 11.71
C ILE A 87 1.45 -1.94 11.76
N VAL A 88 2.18 -1.96 10.65
CA VAL A 88 3.54 -2.50 10.59
C VAL A 88 4.47 -1.77 11.56
N LEU A 89 4.43 -0.44 11.60
CA LEU A 89 5.25 0.35 12.52
C LEU A 89 4.89 0.09 13.99
N ALA A 90 3.62 -0.13 14.31
CA ALA A 90 3.17 -0.45 15.66
C ALA A 90 3.71 -1.82 16.11
N VAL A 91 3.73 -2.82 15.21
CA VAL A 91 4.22 -4.18 15.50
C VAL A 91 5.75 -4.25 15.55
N ILE A 92 6.47 -3.50 14.71
CA ILE A 92 7.95 -3.49 14.75
C ILE A 92 8.48 -2.83 16.02
N ARG A 93 7.72 -1.88 16.58
CA ARG A 93 8.10 -1.13 17.78
C ARG A 93 7.77 -1.84 19.09
N SER A 94 6.91 -2.87 19.07
CA SER A 94 6.53 -3.68 20.25
C SER A 94 7.54 -4.79 20.52
#